data_AF-A0A2D8PV06-F1
#
_entry.id   AF-A0A2D8PV06-F1
#
_cell.length_a   1.000
_cell.length_b   1.000
_cell.length_c   1.000
_cell.angle_alpha   90.00
_cell.angle_beta   90.00
_cell.angle_gamma   90.00
#
_symmetry.space_group_name_H-M   'P 1'
#
loop_
_entity.id
_entity.type
_entity.pdbx_description
1 polymer ?
#
loop_
_entity_poly.entity_id
_entity_poly.type
_entity_poly.pdbx_seq_one_letter_code
_entity_poly.pdbx_strand_id
1 'polypeptide(L)'
;MPPDVLRLAIGGYTLDSFGTHGLGHWGRVLENGLSLANLTGADPLVVTLFAVIHDCRRWSEGSDWDHGLRASYLVPELCELVPRLDAPRAELLRVACAHHTDGVLHDDPTVGTCWDADRLDLGRVGIRPRPELLCTVAARVPSEIEAATKRAVEEAVPDFVREEWGPFALGDRD
;
A
#
# COMPACT_ATOMS: atom_id res chain seq x y z
N MET A 1 -6.81 9.25 7.26
CA MET A 1 -7.62 8.36 6.38
C MET A 1 -9.08 8.46 6.81
N PRO A 2 -10.11 8.47 5.93
CA PRO A 2 -11.49 8.40 6.38
C PRO A 2 -11.74 7.13 7.23
N PRO A 3 -12.36 7.22 8.41
CA PRO A 3 -12.61 6.07 9.29
C PRO A 3 -13.30 4.89 8.60
N ASP A 4 -14.24 5.15 7.70
CA ASP A 4 -14.99 4.08 7.02
C ASP A 4 -14.13 3.31 6.02
N VAL A 5 -13.10 3.93 5.44
CA VAL A 5 -12.12 3.22 4.60
C VAL A 5 -11.27 2.29 5.46
N LEU A 6 -10.85 2.72 6.65
CA LEU A 6 -10.12 1.86 7.59
C LEU A 6 -10.98 0.70 8.07
N ARG A 7 -12.25 0.95 8.41
CA ARG A 7 -13.21 -0.12 8.79
C ARG A 7 -13.41 -1.12 7.67
N LEU A 8 -13.56 -0.65 6.43
CA LEU A 8 -13.70 -1.53 5.27
C LEU A 8 -12.47 -2.41 5.05
N ALA A 9 -11.27 -1.82 5.12
CA ALA A 9 -10.02 -2.54 4.90
C ALA A 9 -9.72 -3.52 6.04
N ILE A 10 -9.72 -3.03 7.29
CA ILE A 10 -9.37 -3.81 8.49
C ILE A 10 -10.43 -4.87 8.77
N GLY A 11 -11.72 -4.55 8.62
CA GLY A 11 -12.80 -5.51 8.83
C GLY A 11 -12.79 -6.68 7.83
N GLY A 12 -12.16 -6.50 6.67
CA GLY A 12 -11.94 -7.56 5.68
C GLY A 12 -10.60 -8.30 5.81
N TYR A 13 -9.70 -7.84 6.68
CA TYR A 13 -8.37 -8.42 6.85
C TYR A 13 -8.40 -9.54 7.89
N THR A 14 -8.04 -10.75 7.49
CA THR A 14 -8.19 -11.96 8.32
C THR A 14 -6.90 -12.43 8.98
N LEU A 15 -5.77 -11.80 8.66
CA LEU A 15 -4.47 -12.11 9.25
C LEU A 15 -4.21 -11.22 10.47
N ASP A 16 -3.05 -11.38 11.10
CA ASP A 16 -2.66 -10.52 12.22
C ASP A 16 -2.44 -9.08 11.73
N SER A 17 -3.27 -8.15 12.21
CA SER A 17 -3.15 -6.71 11.92
C SER A 17 -1.80 -6.12 12.33
N PHE A 18 -1.06 -6.78 13.22
CA PHE A 18 0.31 -6.40 13.62
C PHE A 18 1.38 -7.34 13.07
N GLY A 19 1.00 -8.26 12.17
CA GLY A 19 1.90 -9.17 11.47
C GLY A 19 2.61 -8.55 10.26
N THR A 20 3.33 -9.38 9.51
CA THR A 20 4.24 -8.96 8.43
C THR A 20 3.54 -8.21 7.29
N HIS A 21 2.30 -8.56 6.94
CA HIS A 21 1.50 -7.87 5.94
C HIS A 21 0.41 -6.96 6.56
N GLY A 22 0.51 -6.68 7.86
CA GLY A 22 -0.45 -5.89 8.61
C GLY A 22 -0.25 -4.37 8.51
N LEU A 23 -0.82 -3.63 9.46
CA LEU A 23 -0.92 -2.18 9.43
C LEU A 23 0.42 -1.46 9.36
N GLY A 24 1.47 -2.01 9.97
CA GLY A 24 2.83 -1.46 9.89
C GLY A 24 3.35 -1.42 8.45
N HIS A 25 3.12 -2.49 7.69
CA HIS A 25 3.45 -2.54 6.27
C HIS A 25 2.64 -1.52 5.47
N TRP A 26 1.31 -1.49 5.63
CA TRP A 26 0.45 -0.53 4.92
C TRP A 26 0.86 0.92 5.19
N GLY A 27 1.26 1.22 6.43
CA GLY A 27 1.77 2.53 6.81
C GLY A 27 3.08 2.89 6.11
N ARG A 28 4.05 1.97 6.05
CA ARG A 28 5.31 2.20 5.33
C ARG A 28 5.10 2.34 3.83
N VAL A 29 4.18 1.58 3.23
CA VAL A 29 3.76 1.78 1.83
C VAL A 29 3.20 3.19 1.64
N LEU A 30 2.38 3.69 2.58
CA LEU A 30 1.88 5.06 2.50
C LEU A 30 2.99 6.11 2.58
N GLU A 31 3.93 5.98 3.52
CA GLU A 31 5.06 6.91 3.67
C GLU A 31 5.94 6.93 2.40
N ASN A 32 6.28 5.75 1.87
CA ASN A 32 7.06 5.62 0.64
C ASN A 32 6.31 6.26 -0.54
N GLY A 33 5.03 5.93 -0.69
CA GLY A 33 4.19 6.39 -1.79
C GLY A 33 4.00 7.90 -1.80
N LEU A 34 3.70 8.52 -0.65
CA LEU A 34 3.51 9.97 -0.57
C LEU A 34 4.81 10.75 -0.80
N SER A 35 5.96 10.22 -0.34
CA SER A 35 7.27 10.79 -0.66
C SER A 35 7.51 10.79 -2.18
N LEU A 36 7.30 9.64 -2.82
CA LEU A 36 7.46 9.48 -4.26
C LEU A 36 6.46 10.32 -5.07
N ALA A 37 5.21 10.42 -4.64
CA ALA A 37 4.17 11.17 -5.36
C ALA A 37 4.55 12.65 -5.59
N ASN A 38 5.25 13.26 -4.63
CA ASN A 38 5.77 14.63 -4.77
C ASN A 38 6.83 14.77 -5.88
N LEU A 39 7.51 13.69 -6.24
CA LEU A 39 8.58 13.65 -7.23
C LEU A 39 8.10 13.14 -8.61
N THR A 40 7.08 12.29 -8.63
CA THR A 40 6.60 11.60 -9.84
C THR A 40 5.37 12.25 -10.45
N GLY A 41 4.64 13.08 -9.69
CA GLY A 41 3.35 13.62 -10.09
C GLY A 41 2.21 12.61 -9.99
N ALA A 42 2.42 11.48 -9.29
CA ALA A 42 1.37 10.51 -8.99
C ALA A 42 0.21 11.14 -8.22
N ASP A 43 -1.01 10.65 -8.46
CA ASP A 43 -2.18 11.11 -7.71
C ASP A 43 -2.09 10.63 -6.24
N PRO A 44 -1.95 11.55 -5.26
CA PRO A 44 -1.76 11.16 -3.87
C PRO A 44 -2.99 10.48 -3.27
N LEU A 45 -4.20 10.72 -3.81
CA LEU A 45 -5.40 10.02 -3.33
C LEU A 45 -5.35 8.54 -3.69
N VAL A 46 -4.98 8.21 -4.93
CA VAL A 46 -4.86 6.82 -5.38
C VAL A 46 -3.75 6.10 -4.61
N VAL A 47 -2.57 6.73 -4.47
CA VAL A 47 -1.46 6.19 -3.67
C VAL A 47 -1.88 5.91 -2.24
N THR A 48 -2.64 6.84 -1.64
CA THR A 48 -3.11 6.72 -0.26
C THR A 48 -4.08 5.55 -0.09
N LEU A 49 -5.04 5.39 -1.02
CA LEU A 49 -6.01 4.29 -0.97
C LEU A 49 -5.34 2.94 -1.27
N PHE A 50 -4.44 2.89 -2.24
CA PHE A 50 -3.65 1.70 -2.55
C PHE A 50 -2.91 1.18 -1.32
N ALA A 51 -2.20 2.06 -0.61
CA ALA A 51 -1.42 1.69 0.56
C ALA A 51 -2.26 0.97 1.63
N VAL A 52 -3.53 1.39 1.80
CA VAL A 52 -4.44 0.78 2.80
C VAL A 52 -5.05 -0.53 2.33
N ILE A 53 -5.37 -0.68 1.04
CA ILE A 53 -6.21 -1.81 0.60
C ILE A 53 -5.45 -2.92 -0.13
N HIS A 54 -4.27 -2.65 -0.71
CA HIS A 54 -3.62 -3.57 -1.64
C HIS A 54 -3.41 -4.99 -1.06
N ASP A 55 -3.14 -5.07 0.24
CA ASP A 55 -2.93 -6.30 1.00
C ASP A 55 -4.08 -6.64 1.96
N CYS A 56 -5.16 -5.84 2.02
CA CYS A 56 -6.21 -6.04 3.02
C CYS A 56 -7.10 -7.27 2.75
N ARG A 57 -6.89 -7.98 1.63
CA ARG A 57 -7.62 -9.19 1.24
C ARG A 57 -6.71 -10.42 1.09
N ARG A 58 -5.57 -10.43 1.78
CA ARG A 58 -4.74 -11.64 1.93
C ARG A 58 -5.43 -12.71 2.75
N TRP A 59 -5.19 -13.96 2.40
CA TRP A 59 -5.60 -15.16 3.14
C TRP A 59 -4.42 -15.90 3.78
N SER A 60 -3.19 -15.50 3.46
CA SER A 60 -1.96 -16.09 4.01
C SER A 60 -0.84 -15.06 4.10
N GLU A 61 0.03 -15.21 5.11
CA GLU A 61 1.32 -14.51 5.20
C GLU A 61 2.33 -15.00 4.15
N GLY A 62 2.11 -16.18 3.58
CA GLY A 62 2.96 -16.78 2.55
C GLY A 62 2.48 -16.45 1.13
N SER A 63 2.41 -17.50 0.30
CA SER A 63 1.91 -17.37 -1.07
C SER A 63 0.42 -17.11 -1.10
N ASP A 64 0.06 -16.03 -1.78
CA ASP A 64 -1.31 -15.67 -2.10
C ASP A 64 -1.24 -14.78 -3.33
N TRP A 65 -1.48 -15.31 -4.52
CA TRP A 65 -1.23 -14.55 -5.76
C TRP A 65 -2.37 -13.60 -6.11
N ASP A 66 -3.59 -13.91 -5.67
CA ASP A 66 -4.81 -13.20 -6.06
C ASP A 66 -5.25 -12.13 -5.03
N HIS A 67 -4.48 -11.86 -3.97
CA HIS A 67 -4.86 -10.86 -2.96
C HIS A 67 -5.05 -9.46 -3.56
N GLY A 68 -4.16 -9.04 -4.46
CA GLY A 68 -4.28 -7.77 -5.17
C GLY A 68 -5.55 -7.68 -6.01
N LEU A 69 -5.88 -8.75 -6.74
CA LEU A 69 -7.12 -8.84 -7.51
C LEU A 69 -8.35 -8.75 -6.58
N ARG A 70 -8.33 -9.46 -5.45
CA ARG A 70 -9.42 -9.39 -4.45
C ARG A 70 -9.55 -8.00 -3.83
N ALA A 71 -8.44 -7.32 -3.53
CA ALA A 71 -8.44 -5.95 -3.06
C ALA A 71 -9.05 -4.99 -4.10
N SER A 72 -8.79 -5.21 -5.38
CA SER A 72 -9.34 -4.39 -6.47
C SER A 72 -10.88 -4.40 -6.53
N TYR A 73 -11.52 -5.46 -6.01
CA TYR A 73 -12.98 -5.55 -5.93
C TYR A 73 -13.62 -4.62 -4.90
N LEU A 74 -12.82 -3.95 -4.05
CA LEU A 74 -13.31 -2.95 -3.09
C LEU A 74 -13.48 -1.56 -3.69
N VAL A 75 -12.94 -1.34 -4.90
CA VAL A 75 -12.97 -0.01 -5.54
C VAL A 75 -14.39 0.55 -5.68
N PRO A 76 -15.44 -0.21 -6.05
CA PRO A 76 -16.80 0.32 -6.09
C PRO A 76 -17.29 0.86 -4.74
N GLU A 77 -17.04 0.13 -3.64
CA GLU A 77 -17.40 0.57 -2.29
C GLU A 77 -16.59 1.81 -1.88
N LEU A 78 -15.31 1.89 -2.27
CA LEU A 78 -14.49 3.08 -2.04
C LEU A 78 -14.98 4.30 -2.80
N CYS A 79 -15.55 4.14 -4.01
CA CYS A 79 -16.15 5.24 -4.75
C CYS A 79 -17.35 5.85 -4.00
N GLU A 80 -18.10 5.03 -3.24
CA GLU A 80 -19.21 5.51 -2.40
C GLU A 80 -18.68 6.23 -1.14
N LEU A 81 -17.60 5.71 -0.53
CA LEU A 81 -17.01 6.27 0.70
C LEU A 81 -16.14 7.51 0.48
N VAL A 82 -15.56 7.66 -0.72
CA VAL A 82 -14.57 8.70 -1.03
C VAL A 82 -15.03 9.52 -2.23
N PRO A 83 -15.73 10.66 -2.01
CA PRO A 83 -16.31 11.45 -3.10
C PRO A 83 -15.33 11.96 -4.17
N ARG A 84 -14.03 12.00 -3.86
CA ARG A 84 -12.97 12.42 -4.78
C ARG A 84 -12.40 11.27 -5.64
N LEU A 85 -12.78 10.03 -5.37
CA LEU A 85 -12.41 8.86 -6.17
C LEU A 85 -13.35 8.75 -7.39
N ASP A 86 -13.11 9.62 -8.37
CA ASP A 86 -13.82 9.59 -9.65
C ASP A 86 -13.42 8.39 -10.52
N ALA A 87 -14.12 8.16 -11.63
CA ALA A 87 -13.91 6.98 -12.49
C ALA A 87 -12.45 6.82 -12.99
N PRO A 88 -11.73 7.88 -13.43
CA PRO A 88 -10.32 7.76 -13.78
C PRO A 88 -9.44 7.31 -12.61
N ARG A 89 -9.60 7.90 -11.41
CA ARG A 89 -8.82 7.48 -10.23
C ARG A 89 -9.19 6.08 -9.76
N ALA A 90 -10.46 5.72 -9.85
CA ALA A 90 -10.94 4.38 -9.52
C ALA A 90 -10.29 3.31 -10.41
N GLU A 91 -10.16 3.58 -11.71
CA GLU A 91 -9.48 2.65 -12.62
C GLU A 91 -7.99 2.54 -12.31
N LEU A 92 -7.30 3.65 -12.01
CA LEU A 92 -5.90 3.62 -11.57
C LEU A 92 -5.73 2.78 -10.30
N LEU A 93 -6.60 2.96 -9.31
CA LEU A 93 -6.58 2.19 -8.06
C LEU A 93 -6.83 0.70 -8.32
N ARG A 94 -7.80 0.37 -9.17
CA ARG A 94 -8.12 -1.02 -9.54
C ARG A 94 -6.92 -1.71 -10.18
N VAL A 95 -6.29 -1.05 -11.16
CA VAL A 95 -5.07 -1.56 -11.83
C VAL A 95 -3.92 -1.68 -10.84
N ALA A 96 -3.69 -0.65 -10.02
CA ALA A 96 -2.62 -0.64 -9.04
C ALA A 96 -2.75 -1.85 -8.08
N CYS A 97 -3.93 -2.08 -7.50
CA CYS A 97 -4.15 -3.22 -6.61
C CYS A 97 -4.04 -4.56 -7.34
N ALA A 98 -4.71 -4.73 -8.48
CA ALA A 98 -4.83 -6.03 -9.15
C ALA A 98 -3.48 -6.62 -9.59
N HIS A 99 -2.50 -5.78 -9.91
CA HIS A 99 -1.28 -6.18 -10.62
C HIS A 99 0.03 -5.88 -9.88
N HIS A 100 -0.01 -5.40 -8.63
CA HIS A 100 1.21 -4.95 -7.94
C HIS A 100 2.27 -6.05 -7.73
N THR A 101 1.85 -7.32 -7.64
CA THR A 101 2.73 -8.47 -7.45
C THR A 101 3.18 -9.15 -8.74
N ASP A 102 2.72 -8.70 -9.92
CA ASP A 102 3.03 -9.32 -11.21
C ASP A 102 4.51 -9.17 -11.64
N GLY A 103 5.29 -8.36 -10.91
CA GLY A 103 6.70 -8.14 -11.19
C GLY A 103 6.98 -7.33 -12.46
N VAL A 104 5.95 -6.72 -13.05
CA VAL A 104 6.05 -5.88 -14.24
C VAL A 104 6.28 -4.40 -13.88
N LEU A 105 6.67 -3.61 -14.88
CA LEU A 105 6.78 -2.15 -14.79
C LEU A 105 5.53 -1.51 -15.41
N HIS A 106 5.21 -0.28 -14.99
CA HIS A 106 4.08 0.48 -15.53
C HIS A 106 4.49 1.92 -15.85
N ASP A 107 4.03 2.44 -16.99
CA ASP A 107 4.39 3.79 -17.47
C ASP A 107 3.53 4.90 -16.84
N ASP A 108 2.30 4.58 -16.40
CA ASP A 108 1.50 5.54 -15.62
C ASP A 108 2.19 5.85 -14.27
N PRO A 109 2.47 7.13 -13.97
CA PRO A 109 3.22 7.51 -12.79
C PRO A 109 2.49 7.17 -11.48
N THR A 110 1.16 7.12 -11.47
CA THR A 110 0.38 6.80 -10.28
C THR A 110 0.45 5.32 -9.97
N VAL A 111 0.19 4.46 -10.96
CA VAL A 111 0.30 2.99 -10.81
C VAL A 111 1.74 2.61 -10.47
N GLY A 112 2.71 3.16 -11.21
CA GLY A 112 4.13 2.90 -10.95
C GLY A 112 4.57 3.31 -9.55
N THR A 113 4.10 4.46 -9.05
CA THR A 113 4.39 4.91 -7.68
C THR A 113 3.78 4.01 -6.62
N CYS A 114 2.55 3.51 -6.83
CA CYS A 114 1.92 2.55 -5.92
C CYS A 114 2.77 1.28 -5.80
N TRP A 115 3.19 0.71 -6.93
CA TRP A 115 3.99 -0.51 -6.94
C TRP A 115 5.39 -0.29 -6.38
N ASP A 116 6.02 0.85 -6.67
CA ASP A 116 7.31 1.21 -6.09
C ASP A 116 7.23 1.34 -4.58
N ALA A 117 6.16 1.93 -4.05
CA ALA A 117 5.96 2.11 -2.62
C ALA A 117 5.91 0.78 -1.86
N ASP A 118 5.21 -0.23 -2.40
CA ASP A 118 5.17 -1.59 -1.85
C ASP A 118 6.51 -2.32 -2.05
N ARG A 119 7.08 -2.26 -3.26
CA ARG A 119 8.37 -2.92 -3.56
C ARG A 119 9.52 -2.38 -2.72
N LEU A 120 9.51 -1.10 -2.36
CA LEU A 120 10.49 -0.49 -1.47
C LEU A 120 10.41 -1.03 -0.04
N ASP A 121 9.26 -1.59 0.38
CA ASP A 121 9.04 -2.20 1.69
C ASP A 121 9.38 -3.71 1.75
N LEU A 122 9.95 -4.27 0.67
CA LEU A 122 10.30 -5.70 0.59
C LEU A 122 11.39 -6.14 1.59
N GLY A 123 12.13 -5.19 2.17
CA GLY A 123 13.11 -5.49 3.22
C GLY A 123 12.50 -6.22 4.42
N ARG A 124 11.21 -6.00 4.71
CA ARG A 124 10.46 -6.65 5.79
C ARG A 124 10.39 -8.18 5.64
N VAL A 125 10.44 -8.67 4.40
CA VAL A 125 10.41 -10.10 4.06
C VAL A 125 11.79 -10.60 3.59
N GLY A 126 12.85 -9.87 3.91
CA GLY A 126 14.24 -10.25 3.61
C GLY A 126 14.65 -10.06 2.15
N ILE A 127 13.88 -9.32 1.36
CA ILE A 127 14.18 -9.06 -0.06
C ILE A 127 14.70 -7.64 -0.22
N ARG A 128 15.90 -7.48 -0.78
CA ARG A 128 16.43 -6.17 -1.13
C ARG A 128 15.75 -5.66 -2.42
N PRO A 129 15.12 -4.47 -2.41
CA PRO A 129 14.57 -3.87 -3.63
C PRO A 129 15.66 -3.70 -4.69
N ARG A 130 15.32 -4.02 -5.94
CA ARG A 130 16.22 -3.91 -7.08
C ARG A 130 15.80 -2.73 -7.96
N PRO A 131 16.69 -1.75 -8.25
CA PRO A 131 16.33 -0.57 -9.04
C PRO A 131 15.67 -0.90 -10.39
N GLU A 132 16.11 -1.96 -11.07
CA GLU A 132 15.56 -2.38 -12.36
C GLU A 132 14.11 -2.90 -12.29
N LEU A 133 13.61 -3.20 -11.08
CA LEU A 133 12.22 -3.61 -10.83
C LEU A 133 11.34 -2.48 -10.28
N LEU A 134 11.89 -1.27 -10.16
CA LEU A 134 11.14 -0.08 -9.77
C LEU A 134 10.73 0.70 -11.02
N CYS A 135 9.50 1.17 -11.07
CA CYS A 135 8.88 1.83 -12.21
C CYS A 135 9.47 3.24 -12.41
N THR A 136 9.56 4.02 -11.34
CA THR A 136 9.87 5.44 -11.41
C THR A 136 11.35 5.73 -11.21
N VAL A 137 11.86 6.77 -11.87
CA VAL A 137 13.25 7.24 -11.68
C VAL A 137 13.50 7.63 -10.22
N ALA A 138 12.49 8.23 -9.56
CA ALA A 138 12.56 8.64 -8.16
C ALA A 138 12.79 7.43 -7.23
N ALA A 139 12.05 6.34 -7.41
CA ALA A 139 12.21 5.13 -6.58
C ALA A 139 13.56 4.42 -6.81
N ARG A 140 14.18 4.58 -7.98
CA ARG A 140 15.47 3.96 -8.33
C ARG A 140 16.69 4.60 -7.65
N VAL A 141 16.50 5.74 -6.99
CA VAL A 141 17.60 6.46 -6.33
C VAL A 141 18.15 5.60 -5.17
N PRO A 142 19.47 5.34 -5.11
CA PRO A 142 20.05 4.47 -4.09
C PRO A 142 19.72 4.86 -2.65
N SER A 143 19.72 6.17 -2.34
CA SER A 143 19.38 6.66 -1.00
C SER A 143 17.92 6.41 -0.62
N GLU A 144 16.98 6.46 -1.59
CA GLU A 144 15.57 6.15 -1.35
C GLU A 144 15.39 4.67 -1.03
N ILE A 145 16.06 3.80 -1.81
CA ILE A 145 16.05 2.35 -1.58
C ILE A 145 16.64 2.01 -0.21
N GLU A 146 17.78 2.61 0.14
CA GLU A 146 18.44 2.36 1.42
C GLU A 146 17.58 2.81 2.60
N ALA A 147 16.99 4.00 2.53
CA ALA A 147 16.12 4.53 3.58
C ALA A 147 14.86 3.68 3.77
N ALA A 148 14.19 3.29 2.68
CA ALA A 148 13.01 2.42 2.74
C ALA A 148 13.35 1.01 3.22
N THR A 149 14.43 0.42 2.71
CA THR A 149 14.90 -0.91 3.13
C THR A 149 15.21 -0.92 4.62
N LYS A 150 15.85 0.12 5.14
CA LYS A 150 16.14 0.24 6.57
C LYS A 150 14.84 0.22 7.39
N ARG A 151 13.86 1.07 7.06
CA ARG A 151 12.56 1.09 7.74
C ARG A 151 11.86 -0.27 7.69
N ALA A 152 11.91 -0.93 6.54
CA ALA A 152 11.29 -2.24 6.33
C ALA A 152 11.95 -3.34 7.17
N VAL A 153 13.29 -3.40 7.22
CA VAL A 153 14.05 -4.38 8.01
C VAL A 153 13.88 -4.15 9.52
N GLU A 154 13.80 -2.89 9.94
CA GLU A 154 13.51 -2.54 11.34
C GLU A 154 12.03 -2.76 11.71
N GLU A 155 11.20 -3.18 10.74
CA GLU A 155 9.74 -3.27 10.85
C GLU A 155 9.13 -2.01 11.48
N ALA A 156 9.68 -0.85 11.12
CA ALA A 156 9.29 0.43 11.69
C ALA A 156 7.78 0.64 11.47
N VAL A 157 7.06 0.93 12.55
CA VAL A 157 5.65 1.28 12.49
C VAL A 157 5.56 2.82 12.56
N PRO A 158 5.00 3.50 11.54
CA PRO A 158 4.80 4.94 11.59
C PRO A 158 3.90 5.36 12.76
N ASP A 159 4.11 6.55 13.33
CA ASP A 159 3.34 7.04 14.49
C ASP A 159 1.84 7.07 14.21
N PHE A 160 1.44 7.58 13.03
CA PHE A 160 0.03 7.62 12.63
C PHE A 160 -0.62 6.23 12.57
N VAL A 161 0.15 5.16 12.31
CA VAL A 161 -0.40 3.80 12.33
C VAL A 161 -0.78 3.43 13.77
N ARG A 162 0.09 3.72 14.75
CA ARG A 162 -0.19 3.44 16.16
C ARG A 162 -1.36 4.28 16.67
N GLU A 163 -1.37 5.56 16.33
CA GLU A 163 -2.28 6.55 16.91
C GLU A 163 -3.65 6.57 16.22
N GLU A 164 -3.69 6.44 14.89
CA GLU A 164 -4.91 6.61 14.10
C GLU A 164 -5.49 5.29 13.57
N TRP A 165 -4.66 4.28 13.25
CA TRP A 165 -5.14 3.03 12.63
C TRP A 165 -5.27 1.89 13.63
N GLY A 166 -4.33 1.78 14.57
CA GLY A 166 -4.30 0.77 15.62
C GLY A 166 -5.60 0.60 16.39
N PRO A 167 -6.32 1.67 16.77
CA PRO A 167 -7.62 1.56 17.44
C PRO A 167 -8.65 0.73 16.66
N PHE A 168 -8.67 0.82 15.32
CA PHE A 168 -9.59 0.05 14.49
C PHE A 168 -9.28 -1.46 14.47
N ALA A 169 -8.01 -1.85 14.66
CA ALA A 169 -7.59 -3.25 14.70
C ALA A 169 -7.74 -3.91 16.08
N LEU A 170 -7.76 -3.12 17.16
CA LEU A 170 -7.91 -3.62 18.53
C LEU A 170 -9.38 -3.77 18.95
N GLY A 171 -10.32 -3.32 18.11
CA GLY A 171 -11.73 -3.15 18.43
C GLY A 171 -11.95 -1.96 19.37
N ASP A 172 -13.14 -1.38 19.33
CA ASP A 172 -13.62 -0.52 20.42
C ASP A 172 -13.64 -1.38 21.69
N ARG A 173 -12.58 -1.30 22.49
CA ARG A 173 -12.56 -1.84 23.86
C ARG A 173 -13.29 -0.85 24.75
N ASP A 174 -14.60 -0.76 24.54
CA ASP A 174 -15.57 -0.16 25.47
C ASP A 174 -16.48 -1.25 26.05
#